data_AF-A0A5A7UMV4-F1
#
_entry.id   AF-A0A5A7UMV4-F1
#
_cell.length_a   1.000
_cell.length_b   1.000
_cell.length_c   1.000
_cell.angle_alpha   90.00
_cell.angle_beta   90.00
_cell.angle_gamma   90.00
#
_symmetry.space_group_name_H-M   'P 1'
#
loop_
_entity.id
_entity.type
_entity.pdbx_description
1 polymer ?
#
loop_
_entity_poly.entity_id
_entity_poly.type
_entity_poly.pdbx_seq_one_letter_code
_entity_poly.pdbx_strand_id
1 'polypeptide(L)'
;MLIIDDLRFVQVKECPEIPAANATRTVREAHERWVKTNEKARAYILASLSKVFAMKHELMLTAREIMDSFQKMFVWSCLLSDQA
;
A
#
# COMPACT_ATOMS: atom_id res chain seq x y z
N MET A 1 -11.32 0.56 11.90
CA MET A 1 -11.63 -0.76 11.31
C MET A 1 -11.72 -0.58 9.81
N LEU A 2 -10.81 -1.18 9.05
CA LEU A 2 -10.88 -1.16 7.60
C LEU A 2 -12.01 -2.11 7.18
N ILE A 3 -13.09 -1.51 6.70
CA ILE A 3 -14.25 -2.22 6.20
C ILE A 3 -13.82 -2.79 4.86
N ILE A 4 -14.06 -4.08 4.59
CA ILE A 4 -13.75 -4.76 3.33
C ILE A 4 -14.19 -3.92 2.10
N ASP A 5 -15.21 -3.10 2.28
CA ASP A 5 -15.72 -2.13 1.31
C ASP A 5 -14.71 -1.07 0.87
N ASP A 6 -13.86 -0.56 1.77
CA ASP A 6 -12.80 0.41 1.44
C ASP A 6 -11.76 -0.25 0.49
N LEU A 7 -11.36 -1.50 0.79
CA LEU A 7 -10.44 -2.25 -0.05
C LEU A 7 -11.07 -2.59 -1.41
N ARG A 8 -12.33 -3.06 -1.42
CA ARG A 8 -13.07 -3.36 -2.64
C ARG A 8 -13.25 -2.12 -3.50
N PHE A 9 -13.52 -0.97 -2.90
CA PHE A 9 -13.68 0.29 -3.60
C PHE A 9 -12.43 0.64 -4.40
N VAL A 10 -11.25 0.54 -3.81
CA VAL A 10 -9.96 0.84 -4.48
C VAL A 10 -9.61 -0.22 -5.52
N GLN A 11 -10.01 -1.48 -5.32
CA GLN A 11 -9.75 -2.53 -6.30
C GLN A 11 -10.64 -2.43 -7.55
N VAL A 12 -11.91 -2.04 -7.38
CA VAL A 12 -12.88 -1.98 -8.49
C VAL A 12 -12.86 -0.63 -9.20
N LYS A 13 -12.59 0.46 -8.47
CA LYS A 13 -12.48 1.80 -9.06
C LYS A 13 -11.05 2.10 -9.47
N GLU A 14 -10.88 2.31 -10.77
CA GLU A 14 -9.64 2.87 -11.32
C GLU A 14 -9.31 4.22 -10.68
N CYS A 15 -8.01 4.53 -10.58
CA CYS A 15 -7.53 5.80 -10.03
C CYS A 15 -8.07 6.95 -10.89
N PRO A 16 -8.89 7.86 -10.33
CA PRO A 16 -9.32 9.04 -11.07
C PRO A 16 -8.11 9.94 -11.37
N GLU A 17 -8.16 10.64 -12.50
CA GLU A 17 -7.15 11.64 -12.84
C GLU A 17 -7.07 12.73 -11.77
N ILE A 18 -5.88 13.31 -11.62
CA ILE A 18 -5.66 14.43 -10.71
C ILE A 18 -6.53 15.60 -11.19
N PRO A 19 -7.47 16.09 -10.37
CA PRO A 19 -8.36 17.17 -10.76
C PRO A 19 -7.59 18.43 -11.11
N ALA A 20 -7.94 19.07 -12.23
CA ALA A 20 -7.44 20.40 -12.55
C ALA A 20 -7.90 21.43 -11.49
N ALA A 21 -7.19 22.56 -11.37
CA ALA A 21 -7.50 23.58 -10.36
C ALA A 21 -8.92 24.17 -10.49
N ASN A 22 -9.48 24.16 -11.70
CA ASN A 22 -10.84 24.60 -12.01
C ASN A 22 -11.86 23.46 -12.06
N ALA A 23 -11.49 22.24 -11.65
CA ALA A 23 -12.39 21.11 -11.64
C ALA A 23 -13.58 21.36 -10.71
N THR A 24 -14.72 20.77 -11.07
CA THR A 24 -15.92 20.87 -10.24
C THR A 24 -15.67 20.24 -8.87
N ARG A 25 -16.36 20.77 -7.85
CA ARG A 25 -16.24 20.27 -6.47
C ARG A 25 -16.42 18.75 -6.38
N THR A 26 -17.38 18.21 -7.12
CA THR A 26 -17.67 16.77 -7.16
C THR A 26 -16.51 15.92 -7.67
N VAL A 27 -15.78 16.39 -8.69
CA VAL A 27 -14.59 15.68 -9.22
C VAL A 27 -13.47 15.67 -8.18
N ARG A 28 -13.25 16.81 -7.51
CA ARG A 28 -12.24 16.91 -6.45
C ARG A 28 -12.57 16.01 -5.26
N GLU A 29 -13.81 16.04 -4.78
CA GLU A 29 -14.28 15.19 -3.68
C GLU A 29 -14.17 13.69 -4.01
N ALA A 30 -14.45 13.31 -5.27
CA ALA A 30 -14.30 11.93 -5.72
C ALA A 30 -12.84 11.47 -5.70
N HIS A 31 -11.91 12.31 -6.19
CA HIS A 31 -10.47 12.02 -6.15
C HIS A 31 -9.95 11.96 -4.71
N GLU A 32 -10.27 12.94 -3.87
CA GLU A 32 -9.88 12.94 -2.45
C GLU A 32 -10.39 11.70 -1.70
N ARG A 33 -11.65 11.31 -1.94
CA ARG A 33 -12.21 10.07 -1.37
C ARG A 33 -11.43 8.85 -1.82
N TRP A 34 -11.10 8.75 -3.12
CA TRP A 34 -10.32 7.63 -3.63
C TRP A 34 -8.92 7.57 -3.03
N VAL A 35 -8.21 8.70 -2.95
CA VAL A 35 -6.88 8.80 -2.34
C VAL A 35 -6.92 8.33 -0.88
N LYS A 36 -7.85 8.87 -0.09
CA LYS A 36 -8.00 8.50 1.33
C LYS A 36 -8.29 7.01 1.51
N THR A 37 -9.14 6.43 0.66
CA THR A 37 -9.45 5.00 0.74
C THR A 37 -8.26 4.14 0.29
N ASN A 38 -7.52 4.57 -0.73
CA ASN A 38 -6.31 3.91 -1.22
C ASN A 38 -5.20 3.90 -0.15
N GLU A 39 -4.97 5.01 0.54
CA GLU A 39 -4.01 5.09 1.66
C GLU A 39 -4.35 4.09 2.76
N LYS A 40 -5.63 3.99 3.16
CA LYS A 40 -6.06 3.00 4.13
C LYS A 40 -5.85 1.57 3.62
N ALA A 41 -6.22 1.27 2.37
CA ALA A 41 -6.03 -0.05 1.77
C ALA A 41 -4.55 -0.47 1.76
N ARG A 42 -3.65 0.45 1.38
CA ARG A 42 -2.20 0.24 1.43
C ARG A 42 -1.70 -0.03 2.85
N ALA A 43 -2.17 0.74 3.83
CA ALA A 43 -1.83 0.52 5.23
C ALA A 43 -2.28 -0.85 5.73
N TYR A 44 -3.45 -1.34 5.34
CA TYR A 44 -3.91 -2.68 5.71
C TYR A 44 -3.14 -3.80 5.03
N ILE A 45 -2.86 -3.67 3.73
CA ILE A 45 -2.02 -4.65 3.04
C ILE A 45 -0.66 -4.73 3.75
N LEU A 46 -0.04 -3.59 4.05
CA LEU A 46 1.23 -3.56 4.78
C LEU A 46 1.13 -4.16 6.18
N ALA A 47 0.08 -3.84 6.94
CA ALA A 47 -0.14 -4.41 8.27
C ALA A 47 -0.41 -5.92 8.22
N SER A 48 -1.15 -6.39 7.23
CA SER A 48 -1.44 -7.82 7.02
C SER A 48 -0.19 -8.60 6.62
N LEU A 49 0.63 -8.03 5.72
CA LEU A 49 1.93 -8.58 5.37
C LEU A 49 2.84 -8.62 6.61
N SER A 50 2.96 -7.50 7.32
CA SER A 50 3.72 -7.41 8.57
C SER A 50 3.28 -8.45 9.60
N LYS A 51 1.97 -8.65 9.77
CA LYS A 51 1.41 -9.69 10.64
C LYS A 51 1.77 -11.10 10.18
N VAL A 52 1.65 -11.40 8.88
CA VAL A 52 2.04 -12.72 8.33
C VAL A 52 3.54 -12.95 8.53
N PHE A 53 4.38 -11.93 8.37
CA PHE A 53 5.82 -12.01 8.64
C PHE A 53 6.11 -12.22 10.13
N ALA A 54 5.47 -11.48 11.02
CA ALA A 54 5.60 -11.67 12.46
C ALA A 54 5.16 -13.07 12.90
N MET A 55 4.12 -13.64 12.28
CA MET A 55 3.66 -15.01 12.56
C MET A 55 4.61 -16.08 11.98
N LYS A 56 5.29 -15.80 10.87
CA LYS A 56 6.21 -16.75 10.22
C LYS A 56 7.65 -16.67 10.76
N HIS A 57 8.01 -15.55 11.39
CA HIS A 57 9.26 -15.30 12.08
C HIS A 57 8.96 -14.73 13.47
N GLU A 58 8.77 -15.58 14.48
CA GLU A 58 8.54 -15.20 15.90
C GLU A 58 9.64 -14.29 16.54
N LEU A 59 10.59 -13.74 15.76
CA LEU A 59 11.74 -12.95 16.23
C LEU A 59 11.90 -11.55 15.60
N MET A 60 11.05 -11.10 14.66
CA MET A 60 11.09 -9.71 14.17
C MET A 60 10.07 -8.86 14.93
N LEU A 61 10.50 -8.28 16.05
CA LEU A 61 9.64 -7.57 16.99
C LEU A 61 9.36 -6.12 16.59
N THR A 62 10.11 -5.56 15.62
CA THR A 62 10.03 -4.14 15.26
C THR A 62 9.74 -3.90 13.78
N ALA A 63 8.99 -2.82 13.51
CA ALA A 63 8.68 -2.39 12.14
C ALA A 63 9.95 -2.14 11.28
N ARG A 64 11.07 -1.79 11.91
CA ARG A 64 12.36 -1.61 11.26
C ARG A 64 12.94 -2.93 10.73
N GLU A 65 12.93 -3.98 11.54
CA GLU A 65 13.46 -5.29 11.15
C GLU A 65 12.68 -5.89 9.98
N ILE A 66 11.36 -5.67 9.99
CA ILE A 66 10.47 -6.05 8.88
C ILE A 66 10.83 -5.27 7.61
N MET A 67 11.01 -3.95 7.69
CA MET A 67 11.41 -3.10 6.56
C MET A 67 12.78 -3.47 5.98
N ASP A 68 13.77 -3.73 6.83
CA ASP A 68 15.10 -4.21 6.41
C ASP A 68 15.00 -5.56 5.70
N SER A 69 14.10 -6.45 6.16
CA SER A 69 13.82 -7.73 5.51
C SER A 69 13.25 -7.55 4.10
N PHE A 70 12.27 -6.65 3.95
CA PHE A 70 11.73 -6.27 2.63
C PHE A 70 12.83 -5.74 1.70
N GLN A 71 13.68 -4.83 2.19
CA GLN A 71 14.78 -4.33 1.39
C GLN A 71 15.73 -5.47 0.99
N LYS A 72 16.11 -6.37 1.89
CA LYS A 72 16.98 -7.50 1.55
C LYS A 72 16.35 -8.45 0.54
N MET A 73 15.08 -8.82 0.72
CA MET A 73 14.38 -9.76 -0.18
C MET A 73 14.18 -9.19 -1.59
N PHE A 74 13.84 -7.91 -1.71
CA PHE A 74 13.48 -7.29 -2.99
C PHE A 74 14.63 -6.52 -3.66
N VAL A 75 15.58 -5.94 -2.92
CA VAL A 75 16.72 -5.20 -3.49
C VAL A 75 17.83 -6.13 -3.98
N TRP A 76 18.07 -7.27 -3.31
CA TRP A 76 19.08 -8.24 -3.78
C TRP A 76 18.69 -8.86 -5.13
N SER A 77 17.39 -8.97 -5.41
CA SER A 77 16.90 -9.41 -6.71
C SER A 77 17.29 -8.45 -7.85
N CYS A 78 17.34 -7.13 -7.59
CA CYS A 78 17.79 -6.15 -8.56
C CYS A 78 19.31 -6.21 -8.79
N LEU A 79 20.11 -6.32 -7.72
CA LEU A 79 21.58 -6.39 -7.84
C LEU A 79 22.10 -7.64 -8.56
N LEU A 80 21.39 -8.77 -8.44
CA LEU A 80 21.71 -9.99 -9.18
C LEU A 80 21.27 -9.93 -10.66
N SER A 81 20.28 -9.11 -10.98
CA SER A 81 19.79 -8.92 -12.36
C SER A 81 20.69 -7.97 -13.17
N ASP A 82 21.47 -7.11 -12.52
CA ASP A 82 22.47 -6.23 -13.14
C ASP A 82 23.85 -6.90 -13.35
N GLN A 83 24.02 -8.16 -12.94
CA GLN A 83 25.25 -8.96 -13.12
C GLN A 83 25.10 -10.12 -14.11
N ALA A 84 23.95 -10.25 -14.79
CA ALA A 84 23.68 -11.27 -15.81
C ALA A 84 23.48 -10.62 -17.19
#